data_AF-A0A9E3LKB1-F1
#
_entry.id   AF-A0A9E3LKB1-F1
#
_cell.length_a   1.000
_cell.length_b   1.000
_cell.length_c   1.000
_cell.angle_alpha   90.00
_cell.angle_beta   90.00
_cell.angle_gamma   90.00
#
_symmetry.space_group_name_H-M   'P 1'
#
loop_
_entity.id
_entity.type
_entity.pdbx_description
1 polymer ?
#
loop_
_entity_poly.entity_id
_entity_poly.type
_entity_poly.pdbx_seq_one_letter_code
_entity_poly.pdbx_strand_id
1 'polypeptide(L)'
;MDVLSLIAQQGRGLGGGKIDNFIVPSSVHQLNGGLVVVSLLVAGGWLTWLAVKRRPFDRSAQVLVALSQVFLIVQALLGIKLLDQGMGVVQLYIHYVGGTIPLGFYLIVGWFRFADPVRRARVLAVLVDIGLASAVMAYLIGQAYVNG
;
A
#
# COMPACT_ATOMS: atom_id res chain seq x y z
N MET A 1 21.93 8.80 -23.97
CA MET A 1 21.03 9.81 -23.36
C MET A 1 21.38 9.86 -21.89
N ASP A 2 21.66 11.05 -21.35
CA ASP A 2 22.10 11.21 -19.96
C ASP A 2 20.87 11.26 -19.02
N VAL A 3 21.03 10.82 -17.77
CA VAL A 3 19.97 10.74 -16.75
C VAL A 3 19.26 12.09 -16.58
N LEU A 4 20.01 13.19 -16.67
CA LEU A 4 19.48 14.56 -16.64
C LEU A 4 18.52 14.87 -17.79
N SER A 5 18.75 14.29 -18.97
CA SER A 5 17.86 14.47 -20.13
C SER A 5 16.56 13.67 -20.02
N LEU A 6 16.58 12.54 -19.31
CA LEU A 6 15.39 11.74 -18.97
C LEU A 6 14.50 12.45 -17.92
N ILE A 7 15.12 13.02 -16.89
CA ILE A 7 14.43 13.79 -15.84
C ILE A 7 13.83 15.08 -16.43
N ALA A 8 14.56 15.78 -17.29
CA ALA A 8 14.06 16.98 -17.97
C ALA A 8 12.89 16.70 -18.95
N GLN A 9 12.84 15.51 -19.54
CA GLN A 9 11.69 15.08 -20.36
C GLN A 9 10.46 14.76 -19.52
N GLN A 10 10.61 14.17 -18.33
CA GLN A 10 9.49 13.93 -17.41
C GLN A 10 8.79 15.23 -16.96
N GLY A 11 9.53 16.32 -16.80
CA GLY A 11 8.95 17.63 -16.43
C GLY A 11 8.15 18.31 -17.55
N ARG A 12 8.37 17.96 -18.82
CA ARG A 12 7.70 18.60 -19.98
C ARG A 12 6.43 17.88 -20.44
N GLY A 13 6.07 16.74 -19.84
CA GLY A 13 4.92 15.90 -20.22
C GLY A 13 3.81 15.78 -19.17
N LEU A 14 3.88 16.52 -18.06
CA LEU A 14 2.83 16.49 -17.03
C LEU A 14 1.52 17.04 -17.60
N GLY A 15 0.49 16.19 -17.68
CA GLY A 15 -0.84 16.54 -18.21
C GLY A 15 -1.22 15.87 -19.52
N GLY A 16 -0.34 15.05 -20.12
CA GLY A 16 -0.66 14.18 -21.26
C GLY A 16 -1.07 12.76 -20.82
N GLY A 17 -1.89 12.64 -19.79
CA GLY A 17 -2.33 11.33 -19.28
C GLY A 17 -3.06 10.54 -20.37
N LYS A 18 -2.81 9.23 -20.45
CA LYS A 18 -3.47 8.33 -21.40
C LYS A 18 -4.89 7.98 -20.97
N ILE A 19 -5.18 8.02 -19.66
CA ILE A 19 -6.51 7.73 -19.08
C ILE A 19 -7.32 9.02 -18.97
N ASP A 20 -6.76 10.05 -18.33
CA ASP A 20 -7.41 11.34 -18.13
C ASP A 20 -6.38 12.47 -17.88
N ASN A 21 -6.83 13.73 -17.95
CA ASN A 21 -5.98 14.92 -17.78
C ASN A 21 -6.03 15.57 -16.38
N PHE A 22 -6.73 14.95 -15.41
CA PHE A 22 -6.69 15.39 -14.02
C PHE A 22 -5.27 15.17 -13.46
N ILE A 23 -4.74 16.14 -12.72
CA ILE A 23 -3.37 16.10 -12.21
C ILE A 23 -3.42 15.86 -10.70
N VAL A 24 -2.75 14.79 -10.26
CA VAL A 24 -2.55 14.50 -8.84
C VAL A 24 -1.11 14.86 -8.46
N PRO A 25 -0.90 15.68 -7.41
CA PRO A 25 0.44 15.94 -6.90
C PRO A 25 1.08 14.69 -6.28
N SER A 26 2.38 14.50 -6.48
CA SER A 26 3.14 13.39 -5.90
C SER A 26 3.09 13.36 -4.36
N SER A 27 2.95 14.52 -3.72
CA SER A 27 2.82 14.67 -2.27
C SER A 27 1.59 13.97 -1.71
N VAL A 28 0.49 13.89 -2.47
CA VAL A 28 -0.74 13.19 -2.06
C VAL A 28 -0.48 11.69 -1.96
N HIS A 29 0.24 11.12 -2.93
CA HIS A 29 0.64 9.72 -2.94
C HIS A 29 1.65 9.38 -1.83
N GLN A 30 2.56 10.30 -1.53
CA GLN A 30 3.50 10.13 -0.42
C GLN A 30 2.78 10.17 0.94
N LEU A 31 1.89 11.15 1.14
CA LEU A 31 1.08 11.26 2.36
C LEU A 31 0.23 10.01 2.56
N ASN A 32 -0.48 9.56 1.52
CA ASN A 32 -1.29 8.34 1.60
C ASN A 32 -0.42 7.09 1.84
N GLY A 33 0.79 7.03 1.28
CA GLY A 33 1.76 5.97 1.58
C GLY A 33 2.12 5.90 3.08
N GLY A 34 2.31 7.05 3.73
CA GLY A 34 2.49 7.11 5.18
C GLY A 34 1.25 6.60 5.95
N LEU A 35 0.05 6.98 5.52
CA LEU A 35 -1.21 6.49 6.11
C LEU A 35 -1.40 4.98 5.95
N VAL A 36 -0.98 4.40 4.82
CA VAL A 36 -0.94 2.95 4.63
C VAL A 36 -0.05 2.29 5.69
N VAL A 37 1.17 2.78 5.87
CA VAL A 37 2.11 2.22 6.86
C VAL A 37 1.54 2.32 8.28
N VAL A 38 1.04 3.49 8.67
CA VAL A 38 0.45 3.69 10.01
C VAL A 38 -0.77 2.80 10.24
N SER A 39 -1.68 2.72 9.26
CA SER A 39 -2.88 1.90 9.39
C SER A 39 -2.56 0.40 9.48
N LEU A 40 -1.61 -0.09 8.67
CA LEU A 40 -1.13 -1.46 8.75
C LEU A 40 -0.41 -1.75 10.07
N LEU A 41 0.36 -0.80 10.60
CA LEU A 41 1.03 -0.95 11.89
C LEU A 41 0.01 -1.09 13.03
N VAL A 42 -1.02 -0.24 13.05
CA VAL A 42 -2.08 -0.32 14.08
C VAL A 42 -2.91 -1.60 13.92
N ALA A 43 -3.29 -1.96 12.69
CA ALA A 43 -4.05 -3.18 12.43
C ALA A 43 -3.25 -4.46 12.77
N GLY A 44 -1.98 -4.52 12.35
CA GLY A 44 -1.07 -5.64 12.62
C GLY A 44 -0.79 -5.77 14.11
N GLY A 45 -0.48 -4.66 14.79
CA GLY A 45 -0.29 -4.64 16.24
C GLY A 45 -1.52 -5.14 17.01
N TRP A 46 -2.72 -4.70 16.62
CA TRP A 46 -3.97 -5.15 17.26
C TRP A 46 -4.25 -6.64 16.99
N LEU A 47 -4.12 -7.08 15.74
CA LEU A 47 -4.32 -8.49 15.37
C LEU A 47 -3.30 -9.41 16.04
N THR A 48 -2.04 -9.00 16.11
CA THR A 48 -0.98 -9.74 16.81
C THR A 48 -1.24 -9.79 18.31
N TRP A 49 -1.72 -8.71 18.92
CA TRP A 49 -2.17 -8.74 20.31
C TRP A 49 -3.34 -9.73 20.52
N LEU A 50 -4.37 -9.70 19.68
CA LEU A 50 -5.47 -10.67 19.73
C LEU A 50 -4.96 -12.11 19.58
N ALA A 51 -4.08 -12.36 18.63
CA ALA A 51 -3.48 -13.66 18.36
C ALA A 51 -2.70 -14.20 19.56
N VAL A 52 -1.86 -13.37 20.19
CA VAL A 52 -1.07 -13.69 21.39
C VAL A 52 -1.97 -13.94 22.59
N LYS A 53 -3.00 -13.10 22.78
CA LYS A 53 -3.98 -13.26 23.87
C LYS A 53 -5.03 -14.35 23.57
N ARG A 54 -4.93 -15.03 22.43
CA ARG A 54 -5.87 -16.06 21.97
C ARG A 54 -7.32 -15.56 21.96
N ARG A 55 -7.52 -14.29 21.61
CA ARG A 55 -8.84 -13.66 21.51
C ARG A 55 -9.38 -13.77 20.09
N PRO A 56 -10.72 -13.84 19.93
CA PRO A 56 -11.35 -13.86 18.62
C PRO A 56 -11.13 -12.54 17.88
N PHE A 57 -11.24 -12.59 16.55
CA PHE A 57 -11.33 -11.39 15.72
C PHE A 57 -12.54 -10.54 16.11
N ASP A 58 -12.31 -9.32 16.58
CA ASP A 58 -13.33 -8.42 17.12
C ASP A 58 -13.70 -7.28 16.18
N ARG A 59 -14.65 -6.44 16.61
CA ARG A 59 -15.14 -5.29 15.83
C ARG A 59 -14.04 -4.25 15.59
N SER A 60 -13.15 -4.04 16.55
CA SER A 60 -12.02 -3.13 16.41
C SER A 60 -11.06 -3.61 15.32
N ALA A 61 -10.72 -4.90 15.33
CA ALA A 61 -9.91 -5.52 14.29
C ALA A 61 -10.57 -5.40 12.91
N GLN A 62 -11.90 -5.57 12.84
CA GLN A 62 -12.65 -5.38 11.60
C GLN A 62 -12.53 -3.96 11.04
N VAL A 63 -12.70 -2.94 11.88
CA VAL A 63 -12.58 -1.53 11.47
C VAL A 63 -11.15 -1.21 11.03
N LEU A 64 -10.14 -1.63 11.81
CA LEU A 64 -8.74 -1.38 11.48
C LEU A 64 -8.31 -2.05 10.17
N VAL A 65 -8.74 -3.29 9.94
CA VAL A 65 -8.51 -4.01 8.69
C VAL A 65 -9.23 -3.36 7.52
N ALA A 66 -10.46 -2.88 7.71
CA ALA A 66 -11.18 -2.17 6.65
C ALA A 66 -10.50 -0.84 6.28
N LEU A 67 -10.06 -0.07 7.28
CA LEU A 67 -9.37 1.20 7.06
C LEU A 67 -8.04 1.01 6.32
N SER A 68 -7.26 0.01 6.70
CA SER A 68 -5.99 -0.31 6.00
C SER A 68 -6.24 -0.73 4.55
N GLN A 69 -7.31 -1.48 4.27
CA GLN A 69 -7.71 -1.79 2.88
C GLN A 69 -8.09 -0.53 2.10
N VAL A 70 -8.84 0.41 2.68
CA VAL A 70 -9.20 1.67 2.01
C VAL A 70 -7.95 2.45 1.64
N PHE A 71 -7.00 2.64 2.58
CA PHE A 71 -5.76 3.35 2.27
C PHE A 71 -4.92 2.64 1.20
N LEU A 72 -4.85 1.31 1.23
CA LEU A 72 -4.15 0.52 0.21
C LEU A 72 -4.78 0.67 -1.18
N ILE A 73 -6.11 0.64 -1.26
CA ILE A 73 -6.84 0.85 -2.52
C ILE A 73 -6.56 2.26 -3.06
N VAL A 74 -6.67 3.28 -2.20
CA VAL A 74 -6.35 4.66 -2.58
C VAL A 74 -4.88 4.77 -3.03
N GLN A 75 -3.95 4.10 -2.35
CA GLN A 75 -2.53 4.11 -2.71
C GLN A 75 -2.29 3.49 -4.09
N ALA A 76 -2.97 2.39 -4.40
CA ALA A 76 -2.89 1.74 -5.70
C ALA A 76 -3.43 2.65 -6.80
N LEU A 77 -4.59 3.29 -6.58
CA LEU A 77 -5.19 4.23 -7.53
C LEU A 77 -4.31 5.46 -7.79
N LEU A 78 -3.74 6.05 -6.72
CA LEU A 78 -2.80 7.16 -6.84
C LEU A 78 -1.55 6.72 -7.60
N GLY A 79 -1.02 5.53 -7.33
CA GLY A 79 0.12 4.97 -8.06
C GLY A 79 -0.16 4.81 -9.56
N ILE A 80 -1.31 4.24 -9.93
CA ILE A 80 -1.77 4.13 -11.33
C ILE A 80 -1.84 5.51 -11.97
N LYS A 81 -2.40 6.50 -11.25
CA LYS A 81 -2.54 7.84 -11.81
C LYS A 81 -1.21 8.55 -12.03
N LEU A 82 -0.26 8.41 -11.10
CA LEU A 82 1.07 8.97 -11.27
C LEU A 82 1.82 8.35 -12.45
N LEU A 83 1.63 7.04 -12.69
CA LEU A 83 2.16 6.36 -13.88
C LEU A 83 1.54 6.87 -15.17
N ASP A 84 0.23 7.11 -15.16
CA ASP A 84 -0.49 7.75 -16.27
C ASP A 84 0.06 9.16 -16.57
N GLN A 85 0.48 9.90 -15.54
CA GLN A 85 1.15 11.19 -15.66
C GLN A 85 2.65 11.11 -16.05
N GLY A 86 3.18 9.91 -16.34
CA GLY A 86 4.56 9.70 -16.77
C GLY A 86 5.60 9.62 -15.63
N MET A 87 5.15 9.58 -14.38
CA MET A 87 6.02 9.49 -13.21
C MET A 87 6.28 8.04 -12.78
N GLY A 88 7.45 7.76 -12.20
CA GLY A 88 7.69 6.49 -11.48
C GLY A 88 7.91 5.24 -12.35
N VAL A 89 8.07 5.37 -13.68
CA VAL A 89 8.24 4.23 -14.61
C VAL A 89 9.41 3.31 -14.21
N VAL A 90 10.51 3.87 -13.70
CA VAL A 90 11.70 3.11 -13.27
C VAL A 90 11.44 2.26 -12.02
N GLN A 91 10.51 2.69 -11.15
CA GLN A 91 10.18 2.00 -9.89
C GLN A 91 8.90 1.19 -9.97
N LEU A 92 8.26 1.16 -11.15
CA LEU A 92 6.97 0.52 -11.38
C LEU A 92 6.91 -0.88 -10.75
N TYR A 93 7.90 -1.74 -11.02
CA TYR A 93 7.89 -3.12 -10.51
C TYR A 93 7.99 -3.21 -8.98
N ILE A 94 8.85 -2.41 -8.36
CA ILE A 94 9.05 -2.43 -6.90
C ILE A 94 7.79 -1.88 -6.20
N HIS A 95 7.23 -0.80 -6.75
CA HIS A 95 6.07 -0.13 -6.17
C HIS A 95 4.78 -0.93 -6.36
N TYR A 96 4.59 -1.56 -7.53
CA TYR A 96 3.39 -2.35 -7.82
C TYR A 96 3.43 -3.69 -7.08
N VAL A 97 4.52 -4.45 -7.17
CA VAL A 97 4.59 -5.77 -6.53
C VAL A 97 4.65 -5.61 -5.02
N GLY A 98 5.54 -4.76 -4.50
CA GLY A 98 5.65 -4.50 -3.06
C GLY A 98 4.40 -3.86 -2.45
N GLY A 99 3.75 -2.95 -3.18
CA GLY A 99 2.56 -2.23 -2.70
C GLY A 99 1.25 -3.01 -2.81
N THR A 100 1.13 -3.98 -3.73
CA THR A 100 -0.12 -4.75 -3.94
C THR A 100 -0.16 -6.09 -3.22
N ILE A 101 0.98 -6.64 -2.79
CA ILE A 101 1.06 -7.84 -1.93
C ILE A 101 0.11 -7.76 -0.71
N PRO A 102 0.06 -6.65 0.07
CA PRO A 102 -0.87 -6.53 1.20
C PRO A 102 -2.34 -6.66 0.78
N LEU A 103 -2.69 -6.04 -0.36
CA LEU A 103 -4.03 -6.07 -0.96
C LEU A 103 -4.41 -7.49 -1.40
N GLY A 104 -3.48 -8.21 -2.03
CA GLY A 104 -3.65 -9.61 -2.42
C GLY A 104 -3.91 -10.52 -1.21
N PHE A 105 -3.20 -10.33 -0.10
CA PHE A 105 -3.44 -11.11 1.11
C PHE A 105 -4.81 -10.85 1.75
N TYR A 106 -5.24 -9.59 1.83
CA TYR A 106 -6.59 -9.28 2.35
C TYR A 106 -7.69 -9.92 1.51
N LEU A 107 -7.56 -9.85 0.18
CA LEU A 107 -8.48 -10.47 -0.76
C LEU A 107 -8.54 -11.99 -0.54
N ILE A 108 -7.40 -12.67 -0.52
CA ILE A 108 -7.31 -14.11 -0.26
C ILE A 108 -8.02 -14.49 1.03
N VAL A 109 -7.79 -13.78 2.14
CA VAL A 109 -8.42 -14.08 3.44
C VAL A 109 -9.93 -13.87 3.42
N GLY A 110 -10.41 -12.86 2.70
CA GLY A 110 -11.83 -12.54 2.59
C GLY A 110 -12.67 -13.68 1.97
N TRP A 111 -12.05 -14.53 1.15
CA TRP A 111 -12.72 -15.70 0.55
C TRP A 111 -12.85 -16.91 1.49
N PHE A 112 -12.12 -16.95 2.61
CA PHE A 112 -12.18 -18.09 3.52
C PHE A 112 -13.15 -17.88 4.68
N ARG A 113 -14.02 -18.87 4.91
CA ARG A 113 -14.80 -18.98 6.14
C ARG A 113 -13.97 -19.71 7.20
N PHE A 114 -13.58 -18.99 8.24
CA PHE A 114 -12.87 -19.56 9.38
C PHE A 114 -13.88 -20.08 10.41
N ALA A 115 -13.88 -21.39 10.65
CA ALA A 115 -14.70 -22.00 11.70
C ALA A 115 -14.24 -21.61 13.12
N ASP A 116 -12.92 -21.42 13.30
CA ASP A 116 -12.32 -20.97 14.55
C ASP A 116 -11.99 -19.45 14.47
N PRO A 117 -12.66 -18.61 15.28
CA PRO A 117 -12.44 -17.16 15.27
C PRO A 117 -11.06 -16.74 15.81
N VAL A 118 -10.40 -17.57 16.63
CA VAL A 118 -9.02 -17.32 17.09
C VAL A 118 -8.02 -17.65 15.99
N ARG A 119 -8.24 -18.75 15.26
CA ARG A 119 -7.43 -19.07 14.06
C ARG A 119 -7.52 -17.95 13.03
N ARG A 120 -8.71 -17.37 12.81
CA ARG A 120 -8.88 -16.20 11.93
C ARG A 120 -7.98 -15.04 12.34
N ALA A 121 -7.97 -14.69 13.63
CA ALA A 121 -7.13 -13.61 14.14
C ALA A 121 -5.64 -13.87 13.90
N ARG A 122 -5.16 -15.09 14.12
CA ARG A 122 -3.75 -15.47 13.86
C ARG A 122 -3.36 -15.39 12.40
N VAL A 123 -4.20 -15.93 11.51
CA VAL A 123 -3.96 -15.88 10.06
C VAL A 123 -3.93 -14.44 9.58
N LEU A 124 -4.88 -13.62 10.02
CA LEU A 124 -4.90 -12.20 9.70
C LEU A 124 -3.66 -11.48 10.25
N ALA A 125 -3.24 -11.74 11.48
CA ALA A 125 -2.03 -11.14 12.06
C ALA A 125 -0.80 -11.37 11.16
N VAL A 126 -0.54 -12.63 10.78
CA VAL A 126 0.59 -12.99 9.91
C VAL A 126 0.52 -12.25 8.58
N LEU A 127 -0.65 -12.21 7.96
CA LEU A 127 -0.81 -11.62 6.64
C LEU A 127 -0.71 -10.09 6.65
N VAL A 128 -1.26 -9.46 7.68
CA VAL A 128 -1.12 -8.01 7.88
C VAL A 128 0.32 -7.64 8.21
N ASP A 129 1.04 -8.45 8.99
CA ASP A 129 2.43 -8.19 9.33
C ASP A 129 3.36 -8.36 8.11
N ILE A 130 3.14 -9.37 7.25
CA ILE A 130 3.85 -9.48 5.97
C ILE A 130 3.51 -8.28 5.07
N GLY A 131 2.23 -7.89 5.02
CA GLY A 131 1.79 -6.72 4.28
C GLY A 131 2.44 -5.43 4.77
N LEU A 132 2.55 -5.25 6.08
CA LEU A 132 3.23 -4.13 6.73
C LEU A 132 4.71 -4.09 6.35
N ALA A 133 5.42 -5.22 6.45
CA ALA A 133 6.83 -5.29 6.05
C ALA A 133 7.02 -4.89 4.58
N SER A 134 6.16 -5.40 3.70
CA SER A 134 6.17 -5.05 2.28
C SER A 134 5.88 -3.57 2.03
N ALA A 135 4.87 -3.01 2.70
CA ALA A 135 4.49 -1.61 2.58
C ALA A 135 5.58 -0.66 3.11
N VAL A 136 6.22 -0.99 4.23
CA VAL A 136 7.35 -0.24 4.78
C VAL A 136 8.53 -0.25 3.80
N MET A 137 8.91 -1.41 3.27
CA MET A 137 9.98 -1.48 2.27
C MET A 137 9.66 -0.64 1.04
N ALA A 138 8.46 -0.78 0.47
CA ALA A 138 8.04 0.00 -0.70
C ALA A 138 8.04 1.51 -0.41
N TYR A 139 7.56 1.92 0.76
CA TYR A 139 7.53 3.33 1.16
C TYR A 139 8.93 3.93 1.33
N LEU A 140 9.82 3.23 2.04
CA LEU A 140 11.19 3.70 2.27
C LEU A 140 12.00 3.76 0.98
N ILE A 141 11.85 2.76 0.11
CA ILE A 141 12.46 2.78 -1.23
C ILE A 141 11.91 3.98 -2.00
N GLY A 142 10.60 4.17 -2.07
CA GLY A 142 10.02 5.32 -2.77
C GLY A 142 10.55 6.67 -2.28
N GLN A 143 10.70 6.85 -0.97
CA GLN A 143 11.25 8.08 -0.39
C GLN A 143 12.72 8.31 -0.73
N ALA A 144 13.53 7.23 -0.79
CA ALA A 144 14.95 7.35 -1.14
C ALA A 144 15.18 7.89 -2.56
N TYR A 145 14.31 7.56 -3.51
CA TYR A 145 14.43 8.00 -4.90
C TYR A 145 13.76 9.34 -5.21
N VAL A 146 12.87 9.84 -4.33
CA VAL A 146 12.32 11.21 -4.46
C VAL A 146 13.35 12.24 -4.00
N ASN A 147 14.24 11.85 -3.08
CA ASN A 147 15.24 12.72 -2.47
C ASN A 147 16.64 12.64 -3.13
N GLY A 148 16.83 11.80 -4.15
CA GLY A 148 18.10 11.63 -4.89
C GLY A 148 17.94 12.00 -6.35
#